data_AF-A0A3B9F2V0-F1
#
_entry.id   AF-A0A3B9F2V0-F1
#
_cell.length_a   1.000
_cell.length_b   1.000
_cell.length_c   1.000
_cell.angle_alpha   90.00
_cell.angle_beta   90.00
_cell.angle_gamma   90.00
#
_symmetry.space_group_name_H-M   'P 1'
#
loop_
_entity.id
_entity.type
_entity.pdbx_description
1 polymer ?
#
loop_
_entity_poly.entity_id
_entity_poly.type
_entity_poly.pdbx_seq_one_letter_code
_entity_poly.pdbx_strand_id
1 'polypeptide(L)'
;MNNLIAFLAIFLASLAMKYLSGFDVEVGSYLYLPIGAKILIFLLFGRQVLPGVIASCIFCGVVLFDAWGGNFIFGAIGAIMGAIAPLVSIWFIQKLKMVNFSNLASIDFRHIMFLIFFTAIIHSLSRFVIYAKSDVFIISPIDFLSHYLVGDMIGGIVVIWTVLKIIPYVVSVSRQARYN
;
A
#
# COMPACT_ATOMS: atom_id res chain seq x y z
N MET A 1 -1.39 7.07 19.08
CA MET A 1 -0.14 7.42 18.38
C MET A 1 0.08 6.58 17.13
N ASN A 2 0.18 5.25 17.19
CA ASN A 2 0.49 4.40 16.03
C ASN A 2 -0.50 4.51 14.85
N ASN A 3 -1.80 4.67 15.13
CA ASN A 3 -2.80 4.91 14.08
C ASN A 3 -2.58 6.24 13.33
N LEU A 4 -2.09 7.28 14.02
CA LEU A 4 -1.74 8.56 13.38
C LEU A 4 -0.48 8.42 12.51
N ILE A 5 0.52 7.67 12.98
CA ILE A 5 1.72 7.36 12.19
C ILE A 5 1.34 6.57 10.94
N ALA A 6 0.50 5.55 11.08
CA ALA A 6 -0.03 4.77 9.96
C ALA A 6 -0.74 5.67 8.94
N PHE A 7 -1.61 6.56 9.43
CA PHE A 7 -2.32 7.50 8.59
C PHE A 7 -1.35 8.40 7.81
N LEU A 8 -0.41 9.04 8.51
CA LEU A 8 0.55 9.97 7.90
C LEU A 8 1.48 9.27 6.91
N ALA A 9 1.96 8.07 7.23
CA ALA A 9 2.86 7.33 6.35
C ALA A 9 2.18 7.00 5.01
N ILE A 10 0.93 6.55 5.04
CA ILE A 10 0.16 6.22 3.83
C ILE A 10 -0.24 7.49 3.08
N PHE A 11 -0.63 8.55 3.79
CA PHE A 11 -0.94 9.84 3.18
C PHE A 11 0.28 10.43 2.46
N LEU A 12 1.45 10.46 3.11
CA LEU A 12 2.68 10.98 2.51
C LEU A 12 3.13 10.13 1.30
N ALA A 13 3.02 8.80 1.38
CA ALA A 13 3.30 7.93 0.23
C ALA A 13 2.33 8.21 -0.93
N SER A 14 1.04 8.42 -0.63
CA SER A 14 0.00 8.75 -1.62
C SER A 14 0.25 10.11 -2.26
N LEU A 15 0.63 11.12 -1.45
CA LEU A 15 0.94 12.46 -1.91
C LEU A 15 2.18 12.45 -2.81
N ALA A 16 3.26 11.81 -2.37
CA ALA A 16 4.50 11.69 -3.15
C ALA A 16 4.23 11.00 -4.49
N MET A 17 3.50 9.89 -4.47
CA MET A 17 3.10 9.16 -5.67
C MET A 17 2.32 10.06 -6.65
N LYS A 18 1.32 10.79 -6.16
CA LYS A 18 0.50 11.69 -6.99
C LYS A 18 1.35 12.69 -7.76
N TYR A 19 2.38 13.27 -7.13
CA TYR A 19 3.27 14.23 -7.79
C TYR A 19 4.35 13.60 -8.67
N LEU A 20 4.75 12.35 -8.40
CA LEU A 20 5.80 11.67 -9.16
C LEU A 20 5.28 10.98 -10.43
N SER A 21 4.10 10.38 -10.36
CA SER A 21 3.57 9.51 -11.43
C SER A 21 2.12 9.79 -11.80
N GLY A 22 1.43 10.69 -11.10
CA GLY A 22 -0.02 10.82 -11.22
C GLY A 22 -0.76 9.59 -10.68
N PHE A 23 -2.09 9.63 -10.82
CA PHE A 23 -2.99 8.54 -10.52
C PHE A 23 -4.33 8.74 -11.24
N ASP A 24 -4.76 7.72 -11.97
CA ASP A 24 -6.10 7.63 -12.55
C ASP A 24 -6.83 6.47 -11.88
N VAL A 25 -8.12 6.63 -11.55
CA VAL A 25 -8.88 5.61 -10.83
C VAL A 25 -9.26 4.44 -11.74
N GLU A 26 -9.58 4.72 -13.00
CA GLU A 26 -10.04 3.77 -14.01
C GLU A 26 -8.87 3.01 -14.65
N VAL A 27 -7.68 3.62 -14.69
CA VAL A 27 -6.49 2.98 -15.24
C VAL A 27 -5.54 2.53 -14.13
N GLY A 28 -5.25 3.40 -13.16
CA GLY A 28 -4.29 3.17 -12.08
C GLY A 28 -3.03 4.02 -12.21
N SER A 29 -1.92 3.51 -11.68
CA SER A 29 -0.59 4.10 -11.86
C SER A 29 0.45 3.00 -11.85
N TYR A 30 1.48 3.09 -12.71
CA TYR A 30 2.63 2.18 -12.71
C TYR A 30 3.57 2.34 -11.51
N LEU A 31 3.31 3.31 -10.64
CA LEU A 31 4.00 3.46 -9.38
C LEU A 31 2.95 3.68 -8.29
N TYR A 32 2.64 2.67 -7.49
CA TYR A 32 1.66 2.77 -6.41
C TYR A 32 2.31 2.66 -5.03
N LEU A 33 2.97 3.73 -4.59
CA LEU A 33 3.69 3.78 -3.30
C LEU A 33 2.84 3.43 -2.06
N PRO A 34 1.53 3.74 -1.98
CA PRO A 34 0.74 3.47 -0.79
C PRO A 34 0.72 2.00 -0.38
N ILE A 35 0.85 1.04 -1.31
CA ILE A 35 0.83 -0.38 -0.95
C ILE A 35 2.04 -0.77 -0.10
N GLY A 36 3.22 -0.26 -0.44
CA GLY A 36 4.45 -0.51 0.31
C GLY A 36 4.40 0.13 1.70
N ALA A 37 3.82 1.34 1.80
CA ALA A 37 3.61 2.00 3.08
C ALA A 37 2.67 1.19 3.98
N LYS A 38 1.57 0.66 3.46
CA LYS A 38 0.63 -0.19 4.23
C LYS A 38 1.31 -1.48 4.69
N ILE A 39 2.02 -2.18 3.80
CA ILE A 39 2.76 -3.41 4.15
C ILE A 39 3.73 -3.11 5.30
N LEU A 40 4.55 -2.07 5.16
CA LEU A 40 5.50 -1.67 6.19
C LEU A 40 4.81 -1.36 7.53
N ILE A 41 3.74 -0.58 7.50
CA ILE A 41 2.98 -0.20 8.69
C ILE A 41 2.39 -1.42 9.40
N PHE A 42 1.87 -2.41 8.65
CA PHE A 42 1.38 -3.64 9.25
C PHE A 42 2.49 -4.57 9.75
N LEU A 43 3.67 -4.59 9.12
CA LEU A 43 4.82 -5.31 9.63
C LEU A 43 5.34 -4.70 10.94
N LEU A 44 5.37 -3.37 11.03
CA LEU A 44 5.89 -2.66 12.22
C LEU A 44 4.91 -2.66 13.40
N PHE A 45 3.62 -2.47 13.12
CA PHE A 45 2.63 -2.24 14.18
C PHE A 45 1.55 -3.30 14.25
N GLY A 46 1.51 -4.28 13.34
CA GLY A 46 0.48 -5.32 13.32
C GLY A 46 -0.92 -4.80 13.02
N ARG A 47 -1.94 -5.63 13.23
CA ARG A 47 -3.34 -5.34 12.86
C ARG A 47 -4.00 -4.16 13.60
N GLN A 48 -3.44 -3.73 14.74
CA GLN A 48 -4.04 -2.70 15.60
C GLN A 48 -4.07 -1.29 14.99
N VAL A 49 -3.29 -1.04 13.93
CA VAL A 49 -3.29 0.23 13.19
C VAL A 49 -4.26 0.27 12.02
N LEU A 50 -5.04 -0.81 11.81
CA LEU A 50 -6.02 -0.89 10.74
C LEU A 50 -6.98 0.32 10.68
N PRO A 51 -7.50 0.87 11.80
CA PRO A 51 -8.34 2.07 11.74
C PRO A 51 -7.66 3.27 11.07
N GLY A 52 -6.38 3.52 11.39
CA GLY A 52 -5.59 4.60 10.79
C GLY A 52 -5.29 4.35 9.31
N VAL A 53 -5.06 3.08 8.93
CA VAL A 53 -4.88 2.68 7.54
C VAL A 53 -6.17 2.91 6.74
N ILE A 54 -7.33 2.48 7.25
CA ILE A 54 -8.63 2.70 6.60
C ILE A 54 -8.92 4.19 6.47
N ALA A 55 -8.74 4.96 7.55
CA ALA A 55 -8.96 6.39 7.56
C ALA A 55 -8.10 7.10 6.50
N SER A 56 -6.82 6.72 6.36
CA SER A 56 -5.95 7.28 5.33
C SER A 56 -6.35 6.86 3.93
N CYS A 57 -6.68 5.58 3.70
CA CYS A 57 -7.13 5.12 2.38
C CYS A 57 -8.39 5.87 1.91
N ILE A 58 -9.37 6.06 2.80
CA ILE A 58 -10.59 6.83 2.49
C ILE A 58 -10.21 8.29 2.23
N PHE A 59 -9.44 8.92 3.13
CA PHE A 59 -9.04 10.32 2.99
C PHE A 59 -8.24 10.58 1.72
N CYS A 60 -7.32 9.70 1.32
CA CYS A 60 -6.56 9.84 0.08
C CYS A 60 -7.44 9.61 -1.15
N GLY A 61 -8.31 8.59 -1.10
CA GLY A 61 -9.30 8.35 -2.14
C GLY A 61 -10.15 9.60 -2.38
N VAL A 62 -10.51 10.29 -1.30
CA VAL A 62 -11.28 11.53 -1.33
C VAL A 62 -10.47 12.71 -1.84
N VAL A 63 -9.45 13.09 -1.10
CA VAL A 63 -8.80 14.40 -1.23
C VAL A 63 -7.77 14.40 -2.36
N LEU A 64 -7.18 13.24 -2.67
CA LEU A 64 -6.08 13.15 -3.62
C LEU A 64 -6.50 12.56 -4.96
N PHE A 65 -7.37 11.57 -4.98
CA PHE A 65 -7.57 10.71 -6.15
C PHE A 65 -8.94 10.83 -6.82
N ASP A 66 -9.90 11.55 -6.22
CA ASP A 66 -11.27 11.65 -6.74
C ASP A 66 -11.91 10.27 -6.99
N ALA A 67 -11.54 9.28 -6.16
CA ALA A 67 -11.78 7.84 -6.38
C ALA A 67 -13.23 7.39 -6.11
N TRP A 68 -14.19 8.29 -6.18
CA TRP A 68 -15.61 8.02 -6.00
C TRP A 68 -16.42 8.12 -7.29
N GLY A 69 -15.95 8.82 -8.34
CA GLY A 69 -16.67 8.95 -9.62
C GLY A 69 -18.14 9.40 -9.51
N GLY A 70 -18.54 10.06 -8.42
CA GLY A 70 -19.93 10.44 -8.13
C GLY A 70 -20.69 9.47 -7.21
N ASN A 71 -20.10 8.34 -6.83
CA ASN A 71 -20.64 7.39 -5.85
C ASN A 71 -19.62 7.06 -4.73
N PHE A 72 -19.82 7.70 -3.58
CA PHE A 72 -18.96 7.52 -2.41
C PHE A 72 -18.89 6.06 -1.91
N ILE A 73 -19.95 5.27 -2.07
CA ILE A 73 -20.01 3.89 -1.54
C ILE A 73 -18.99 3.00 -2.25
N PHE A 74 -18.96 3.02 -3.59
CA PHE A 74 -18.00 2.21 -4.35
C PHE A 74 -16.56 2.65 -4.11
N GLY A 75 -16.32 3.97 -4.04
CA GLY A 75 -15.01 4.52 -3.69
C GLY A 75 -14.54 4.09 -2.29
N ALA A 76 -15.42 4.18 -1.29
CA ALA A 76 -15.12 3.77 0.08
C ALA A 76 -14.87 2.26 0.20
N ILE A 77 -15.67 1.42 -0.46
CA ILE A 77 -15.45 -0.04 -0.46
C ILE A 77 -14.11 -0.38 -1.13
N GLY A 78 -13.78 0.25 -2.26
CA GLY A 78 -12.48 0.08 -2.92
C GLY A 78 -11.31 0.52 -2.04
N ALA A 79 -11.47 1.62 -1.30
CA ALA A 79 -10.46 2.09 -0.34
C ALA A 79 -10.28 1.13 0.85
N ILE A 80 -11.37 0.59 1.40
CA ILE A 80 -11.35 -0.40 2.48
C ILE A 80 -10.68 -1.71 2.01
N MET A 81 -11.02 -2.20 0.81
CA MET A 81 -10.34 -3.36 0.24
C MET A 81 -8.84 -3.12 0.09
N GLY A 82 -8.46 -1.93 -0.38
CA GLY A 82 -7.06 -1.53 -0.44
C GLY A 82 -6.37 -1.36 0.91
N ALA A 83 -7.11 -1.15 1.99
CA ALA A 83 -6.57 -1.12 3.36
C ALA A 83 -6.35 -2.53 3.91
N ILE A 84 -7.24 -3.48 3.62
CA ILE A 84 -7.18 -4.84 4.19
C ILE A 84 -6.31 -5.81 3.39
N ALA A 85 -6.08 -5.57 2.08
CA ALA A 85 -5.34 -6.49 1.22
C ALA A 85 -3.98 -6.95 1.80
N PRO A 86 -3.13 -6.08 2.38
CA PRO A 86 -1.89 -6.51 3.02
C PRO A 86 -2.11 -7.41 4.24
N LEU A 87 -3.13 -7.15 5.06
CA LEU A 87 -3.45 -7.99 6.22
C LEU A 87 -3.97 -9.36 5.81
N VAL A 88 -4.83 -9.42 4.80
CA VAL A 88 -5.31 -10.68 4.22
C VAL A 88 -4.12 -11.49 3.69
N SER A 89 -3.19 -10.82 3.01
CA SER A 89 -1.97 -11.42 2.48
C SER A 89 -1.08 -12.00 3.58
N ILE A 90 -0.78 -11.20 4.61
CA ILE A 90 -0.02 -11.65 5.79
C ILE A 90 -0.71 -12.85 6.45
N TRP A 91 -2.02 -12.77 6.68
CA TRP A 91 -2.78 -13.83 7.32
C TRP A 91 -2.73 -15.13 6.51
N PHE A 92 -2.96 -15.05 5.19
CA PHE A 92 -2.99 -16.20 4.30
C PHE A 92 -1.63 -16.90 4.22
N ILE A 93 -0.55 -16.14 4.02
CA ILE A 93 0.82 -16.68 3.94
C ILE A 93 1.22 -17.33 5.27
N GLN A 94 0.89 -16.72 6.42
CA GLN A 94 1.15 -17.31 7.73
C GLN A 94 0.30 -18.56 7.96
N LYS A 95 -0.96 -18.58 7.50
CA LYS A 95 -1.85 -19.75 7.62
C LYS A 95 -1.28 -20.96 6.88
N LEU A 96 -0.64 -20.73 5.75
CA LEU A 96 0.08 -21.75 4.97
C LEU A 96 1.48 -22.07 5.52
N LYS A 97 1.86 -21.49 6.67
CA LYS A 97 3.15 -21.69 7.36
C LYS A 97 4.38 -21.39 6.48
N MET A 98 4.24 -20.55 5.46
CA MET A 98 5.37 -20.21 4.58
C MET A 98 6.35 -19.24 5.26
N VAL A 99 5.81 -18.25 5.97
CA VAL A 99 6.58 -17.16 6.61
C VAL A 99 5.90 -16.77 7.92
N ASN A 100 6.67 -16.41 8.95
CA ASN A 100 6.15 -15.81 10.18
C ASN A 100 6.43 -14.30 10.21
N PHE A 101 5.47 -13.49 9.75
CA PHE A 101 5.57 -12.03 9.75
C PHE A 101 5.48 -11.40 11.15
N SER A 102 5.16 -12.20 12.18
CA SER A 102 5.11 -11.72 13.57
C SER A 102 6.50 -11.68 14.23
N ASN A 103 7.48 -12.40 13.65
CA ASN A 103 8.87 -12.35 14.09
C ASN A 103 9.73 -11.69 13.01
N LEU A 104 9.88 -10.37 13.10
CA LEU A 104 10.66 -9.57 12.12
C LEU A 104 12.11 -10.04 11.95
N ALA A 105 12.71 -10.65 12.98
CA ALA A 105 14.09 -11.15 12.90
C ALA A 105 14.24 -12.36 11.96
N SER A 106 13.14 -13.07 11.66
CA SER A 106 13.11 -14.21 10.75
C SER A 106 12.81 -13.86 9.30
N ILE A 107 12.62 -12.57 9.01
CA ILE A 107 12.18 -12.07 7.70
C ILE A 107 13.37 -11.43 6.99
N ASP A 108 13.59 -11.84 5.74
CA ASP A 108 14.52 -11.20 4.83
C ASP A 108 13.79 -10.46 3.70
N PHE A 109 14.54 -9.79 2.83
CA PHE A 109 13.98 -9.06 1.70
C PHE A 109 13.13 -9.93 0.75
N ARG A 110 13.48 -11.22 0.56
CA ARG A 110 12.74 -12.12 -0.34
C ARG A 110 11.35 -12.43 0.20
N HIS A 111 11.23 -12.61 1.52
CA HIS A 111 9.93 -12.77 2.17
C HIS A 111 9.05 -11.53 1.99
N ILE A 112 9.64 -10.34 2.08
CA ILE A 112 8.91 -9.07 1.86
C ILE A 112 8.53 -8.91 0.38
N MET A 113 9.40 -9.28 -0.56
CA MET A 113 9.07 -9.31 -2.00
C MET A 113 7.89 -10.23 -2.28
N PHE A 114 7.90 -11.43 -1.71
CA PHE A 114 6.79 -12.37 -1.84
C PHE A 114 5.49 -11.78 -1.29
N LEU A 115 5.55 -11.12 -0.12
CA LEU A 115 4.39 -10.44 0.45
C LEU A 115 3.88 -9.30 -0.45
N ILE A 116 4.77 -8.49 -1.04
CA ILE A 116 4.39 -7.42 -1.96
C ILE A 116 3.66 -7.99 -3.17
N PHE A 117 4.20 -9.05 -3.78
CA PHE A 117 3.62 -9.62 -5.00
C PHE A 117 2.25 -10.24 -4.71
N PHE A 118 2.15 -10.98 -3.60
CA PHE A 118 0.89 -11.57 -3.19
C PHE A 118 -0.16 -10.50 -2.82
N THR A 119 0.28 -9.43 -2.14
CA THR A 119 -0.59 -8.29 -1.83
C THR A 119 -1.06 -7.56 -3.07
N ALA A 120 -0.18 -7.35 -4.05
CA ALA A 120 -0.51 -6.70 -5.32
C ALA A 120 -1.59 -7.47 -6.08
N ILE A 121 -1.52 -8.81 -6.10
CA ILE A 121 -2.53 -9.66 -6.72
C ILE A 121 -3.89 -9.50 -6.01
N ILE A 122 -3.91 -9.61 -4.67
CA ILE A 122 -5.17 -9.47 -3.91
C ILE A 122 -5.75 -8.06 -4.08
N HIS A 123 -4.91 -7.04 -4.00
CA HIS A 123 -5.34 -5.64 -4.09
C HIS A 123 -5.89 -5.30 -5.48
N SER A 124 -5.14 -5.57 -6.54
CA SER A 124 -5.57 -5.29 -7.92
C SER A 124 -6.83 -6.07 -8.30
N LEU A 125 -6.92 -7.37 -8.00
CA LEU A 125 -8.10 -8.18 -8.33
C LEU A 125 -9.33 -7.74 -7.53
N SER A 126 -9.19 -7.47 -6.23
CA SER A 126 -10.33 -7.03 -5.42
C SER A 126 -10.87 -5.69 -5.90
N ARG A 127 -9.98 -4.74 -6.22
CA ARG A 127 -10.38 -3.43 -6.74
C ARG A 127 -11.02 -3.56 -8.13
N PHE A 128 -10.46 -4.38 -9.02
CA PHE A 128 -11.04 -4.67 -10.33
C PHE A 128 -12.47 -5.18 -10.20
N VAL A 129 -12.72 -6.19 -9.35
CA VAL A 129 -14.07 -6.76 -9.17
C VAL A 129 -15.07 -5.73 -8.64
N ILE A 130 -14.65 -4.82 -7.77
CA ILE A 130 -15.53 -3.77 -7.22
C ILE A 130 -15.84 -2.73 -8.29
N TYR A 131 -14.83 -2.24 -9.01
CA TYR A 131 -15.01 -1.18 -10.00
C TYR A 131 -15.65 -1.68 -11.29
N ALA A 132 -15.35 -2.91 -11.74
CA ALA A 132 -16.03 -3.53 -12.89
C ALA A 132 -17.54 -3.72 -12.67
N LYS A 133 -17.96 -3.89 -11.41
CA LYS A 133 -19.37 -3.99 -11.03
C LYS A 133 -20.02 -2.63 -10.77
N SER A 134 -19.24 -1.57 -10.71
CA SER A 134 -19.79 -0.23 -10.54
C SER A 134 -20.17 0.32 -11.91
N ASP A 135 -21.38 0.86 -12.04
CA ASP A 135 -21.77 1.65 -13.21
C ASP A 135 -21.08 3.04 -13.24
N VAL A 136 -20.07 3.22 -12.40
CA VAL A 136 -19.40 4.49 -12.08
C VAL A 136 -18.10 4.65 -12.85
N PHE A 137 -17.40 3.54 -13.10
CA PHE A 137 -16.09 3.53 -13.75
C PHE A 137 -16.14 2.68 -15.02
N ILE A 138 -15.58 3.19 -16.11
CA ILE A 138 -15.49 2.46 -17.38
C ILE A 138 -14.07 1.89 -17.48
N ILE A 139 -13.90 0.66 -17.00
CA ILE A 139 -12.56 0.06 -16.91
C ILE A 139 -12.30 -0.98 -18.02
N SER A 140 -11.13 -0.86 -18.66
CA SER A 140 -10.56 -1.90 -19.51
C SER A 140 -9.83 -2.92 -18.60
N PRO A 141 -10.17 -4.22 -18.62
CA PRO A 141 -9.53 -5.20 -17.75
C PRO A 141 -8.01 -5.29 -17.92
N ILE A 142 -7.53 -5.14 -19.17
CA ILE A 142 -6.11 -5.23 -19.51
C ILE A 142 -5.37 -4.00 -18.97
N ASP A 143 -5.90 -2.81 -19.23
CA ASP A 143 -5.27 -1.56 -18.78
C ASP A 143 -5.30 -1.48 -17.25
N PHE A 144 -6.45 -1.79 -16.64
CA PHE A 144 -6.62 -1.78 -15.19
C PHE A 144 -5.63 -2.74 -14.52
N LEU A 145 -5.66 -4.03 -14.87
CA LEU A 145 -4.82 -5.02 -14.18
C LEU A 145 -3.34 -4.79 -14.45
N SER A 146 -2.95 -4.38 -15.67
CA SER A 146 -1.54 -4.12 -15.98
C SER A 146 -0.99 -2.95 -15.16
N HIS A 147 -1.73 -1.87 -15.01
CA HIS A 147 -1.27 -0.71 -14.23
C HIS A 147 -1.34 -0.96 -12.73
N TYR A 148 -2.46 -1.49 -12.22
CA TYR A 148 -2.61 -1.72 -10.77
C TYR A 148 -1.66 -2.80 -10.25
N LEU A 149 -1.56 -3.94 -10.94
CA LEU A 149 -0.70 -5.04 -10.49
C LEU A 149 0.78 -4.63 -10.53
N VAL A 150 1.23 -4.08 -11.66
CA VAL A 150 2.64 -3.65 -11.82
C VAL A 150 2.93 -2.46 -10.90
N GLY A 151 2.00 -1.52 -10.80
CA GLY A 151 2.09 -0.37 -9.91
C GLY A 151 2.24 -0.73 -8.45
N ASP A 152 1.44 -1.68 -7.98
CA ASP A 152 1.54 -2.19 -6.61
C ASP A 152 2.89 -2.90 -6.38
N MET A 153 3.34 -3.72 -7.33
CA MET A 153 4.63 -4.40 -7.21
C MET A 153 5.78 -3.41 -7.13
N ILE A 154 5.88 -2.49 -8.10
CA ILE A 154 6.95 -1.48 -8.17
C ILE A 154 6.87 -0.55 -6.95
N GLY A 155 5.69 -0.04 -6.64
CA GLY A 155 5.49 0.87 -5.52
C GLY A 155 5.82 0.23 -4.16
N GLY A 156 5.44 -1.04 -3.98
CA GLY A 156 5.83 -1.85 -2.83
C GLY A 156 7.33 -1.98 -2.68
N ILE A 157 8.03 -2.34 -3.77
CA ILE A 157 9.49 -2.47 -3.81
C ILE A 157 10.16 -1.15 -3.44
N VAL A 158 9.75 -0.05 -4.10
CA VAL A 158 10.35 1.28 -3.92
C VAL A 158 10.28 1.73 -2.46
N VAL A 159 9.12 1.60 -1.81
CA VAL A 159 8.96 2.01 -0.41
C VAL A 159 9.81 1.16 0.54
N ILE A 160 9.75 -0.18 0.40
CA ILE A 160 10.53 -1.07 1.27
C ILE A 160 12.03 -0.84 1.08
N TRP A 161 12.50 -0.74 -0.16
CA TRP A 161 13.90 -0.48 -0.46
C TRP A 161 14.37 0.88 0.10
N THR A 162 13.56 1.93 -0.08
CA THR A 162 13.81 3.26 0.49
C THR A 162 13.97 3.19 2.00
N VAL A 163 13.07 2.51 2.69
CA VAL A 163 13.13 2.38 4.15
C VAL A 163 14.33 1.57 4.62
N LEU A 164 14.69 0.50 3.91
CA LEU A 164 15.83 -0.34 4.26
C LEU A 164 17.19 0.28 3.96
N LYS A 165 17.29 1.20 3.00
CA LYS A 165 18.57 1.80 2.57
C LYS A 165 18.75 3.23 3.05
N ILE A 166 17.74 4.07 2.90
CA ILE A 166 17.87 5.51 3.15
C ILE A 166 17.77 5.80 4.65
N ILE A 167 16.88 5.14 5.39
CA ILE A 167 16.74 5.41 6.84
C ILE A 167 18.02 5.06 7.61
N PRO A 168 18.63 3.87 7.45
CA PRO A 168 19.88 3.56 8.16
C PRO A 168 21.01 4.52 7.81
N TYR A 169 21.09 4.95 6.55
CA TYR A 169 22.07 5.92 6.08
C TYR A 169 21.87 7.31 6.71
N VAL A 170 20.63 7.83 6.74
CA VAL A 170 20.35 9.12 7.39
C VAL A 170 20.61 9.06 8.90
N VAL A 171 20.30 7.92 9.55
CA VAL A 171 20.59 7.72 10.97
C VAL A 171 22.09 7.64 11.24
N SER A 172 22.88 6.99 10.38
CA SER A 172 24.34 6.94 10.56
C SER A 172 24.99 8.32 10.39
N VAL A 173 24.59 9.07 9.36
CA VAL A 173 25.09 10.43 9.10
C VAL A 173 24.71 11.39 10.23
N SER A 174 23.46 11.36 10.70
CA SER A 174 23.01 12.22 11.80
C SER A 174 23.67 11.89 13.14
N ARG A 175 24.04 10.62 13.40
CA ARG A 175 24.85 10.25 14.55
C ARG A 175 26.26 10.85 14.44
N GLN A 176 26.91 10.71 13.30
CA GLN A 176 28.25 11.28 13.07
C GLN A 176 28.25 12.81 13.27
N ALA A 177 27.21 13.51 12.80
CA ALA A 177 27.07 14.95 12.97
C ALA A 177 26.83 15.41 14.43
N ARG A 178 26.47 14.52 15.36
CA ARG A 178 26.35 14.84 16.80
C ARG A 178 27.64 14.65 17.59
N TYR A 179 28.63 13.97 17.01
CA TYR A 179 29.92 13.71 17.66
C TYR A 179 31.06 14.59 17.09
N ASN A 180 30.74 15.46 16.14
CA ASN A 180 31.60 16.53 15.63
C ASN A 180 31.07 17.89 16.10
#